data_AF-F3P7R6-F1
#
_entry.id   AF-F3P7R6-F1
#
_cell.length_a   1.000
_cell.length_b   1.000
_cell.length_c   1.000
_cell.angle_alpha   90.00
_cell.angle_beta   90.00
_cell.angle_gamma   90.00
#
_symmetry.space_group_name_H-M   'P 1'
#
loop_
_entity.id
_entity.type
_entity.pdbx_description
1 polymer ?
#
loop_
_entity_poly.entity_id
_entity_poly.type
_entity_poly.pdbx_seq_one_letter_code
_entity_poly.pdbx_strand_id
1 'polypeptide(L)'
;STKPTADPTTSAEPSTAPSNAPSTEPSVAPSTAPSADPSSTPEAPKSGWETKDGHRYYYEKGELKKDWAKIDGTWYYFGTDGAATTGTQKVKNALYSFDDQGAMRANTWVEDKDTWYYANPDGDLAANTWKLVNGSWYHFNADSKMETGLVTVNGTRYYLDPATGAMADGRWVKDDSTWYYANPDGAIATGWKQVDGAWYHFDSKGAMTPKGWVASGGKWYYVEDSGAMAASKWLDVDGHWYYVGSDGSVATGWKQVDGAWYYLQPNGAMTTGWVMDGGKWYYLNANGSMATGWKQVDAAWYYLQPNGAMTTGWATIDGGRFYFHNSGALIR
;
A
#
# COMPACT_ATOMS: atom_id res chain seq x y z
N SER A 1 10.25 -3.38 -15.94
CA SER A 1 9.33 -4.04 -15.00
C SER A 1 9.52 -5.54 -15.07
N THR A 2 9.75 -6.17 -13.93
CA THR A 2 9.93 -7.61 -13.81
C THR A 2 8.57 -8.31 -13.79
N LYS A 3 8.36 -9.15 -14.81
CA LYS A 3 7.33 -10.17 -15.00
C LYS A 3 6.71 -10.73 -13.70
N PRO A 4 5.37 -10.76 -13.54
CA PRO A 4 4.71 -11.73 -12.66
C PRO A 4 4.95 -13.14 -13.21
N THR A 5 5.67 -13.98 -12.46
CA THR A 5 6.13 -15.28 -12.95
C THR A 5 4.99 -16.30 -12.91
N ALA A 6 4.84 -17.07 -13.99
CA ALA A 6 3.90 -18.20 -14.12
C ALA A 6 4.69 -19.50 -14.42
N ASP A 7 4.34 -20.54 -13.64
CA ASP A 7 4.43 -22.02 -13.82
C ASP A 7 5.75 -22.72 -14.18
N PRO A 8 5.85 -24.05 -13.92
CA PRO A 8 5.43 -25.00 -14.97
C PRO A 8 4.61 -26.19 -14.46
N THR A 9 3.55 -26.55 -15.21
CA THR A 9 2.93 -27.87 -15.19
C THR A 9 3.62 -28.79 -16.20
N THR A 10 3.94 -29.99 -15.75
CA THR A 10 4.52 -31.11 -16.50
C THR A 10 3.50 -31.75 -17.46
N SER A 11 3.91 -32.02 -18.70
CA SER A 11 3.34 -33.12 -19.49
C SER A 11 4.40 -33.71 -20.41
N ALA A 12 4.48 -35.05 -20.41
CA ALA A 12 5.46 -35.86 -21.11
C ALA A 12 5.03 -36.16 -22.55
N GLU A 13 6.03 -36.23 -23.44
CA GLU A 13 5.94 -36.67 -24.84
C GLU A 13 5.56 -38.16 -25.01
N PRO A 14 5.33 -38.60 -26.26
CA PRO A 14 6.43 -39.37 -26.88
C PRO A 14 6.74 -39.02 -28.35
N SER A 15 8.04 -38.76 -28.57
CA SER A 15 8.99 -39.31 -29.56
C SER A 15 8.48 -39.86 -30.91
N THR A 16 9.03 -39.26 -31.96
CA THR A 16 9.11 -39.73 -33.36
C THR A 16 10.40 -40.54 -33.62
N ALA A 17 10.41 -41.32 -34.72
CA ALA A 17 11.47 -41.45 -35.77
C ALA A 17 11.57 -42.90 -36.37
N PRO A 18 12.37 -43.18 -37.45
CA PRO A 18 11.88 -43.16 -38.83
C PRO A 18 12.32 -44.35 -39.74
N SER A 19 11.78 -44.36 -40.98
CA SER A 19 12.33 -44.77 -42.30
C SER A 19 13.30 -45.94 -42.48
N ASN A 20 13.03 -46.80 -43.49
CA ASN A 20 14.02 -47.41 -44.40
C ASN A 20 13.36 -47.90 -45.73
N ALA A 21 14.05 -47.74 -46.85
CA ALA A 21 13.74 -48.25 -48.22
C ALA A 21 14.86 -49.26 -48.67
N PRO A 22 15.02 -49.78 -49.93
CA PRO A 22 14.17 -49.90 -51.16
C PRO A 22 14.29 -51.31 -51.89
N SER A 23 13.94 -51.37 -53.20
CA SER A 23 14.17 -52.41 -54.27
C SER A 23 13.07 -53.48 -54.50
N THR A 24 12.69 -53.99 -55.70
CA THR A 24 13.10 -53.88 -57.15
C THR A 24 12.02 -54.58 -58.03
N GLU A 25 11.47 -53.93 -59.06
CA GLU A 25 11.51 -54.28 -60.52
C GLU A 25 10.41 -55.26 -61.08
N PRO A 26 10.23 -55.45 -62.42
CA PRO A 26 9.22 -54.77 -63.27
C PRO A 26 8.21 -55.70 -63.98
N SER A 27 7.10 -55.20 -64.56
CA SER A 27 6.47 -55.83 -65.74
C SER A 27 5.31 -55.02 -66.39
N VAL A 28 5.52 -54.65 -67.66
CA VAL A 28 4.61 -54.69 -68.84
C VAL A 28 3.29 -53.89 -68.84
N ALA A 29 3.20 -52.98 -69.82
CA ALA A 29 1.96 -52.39 -70.34
C ALA A 29 1.28 -53.32 -71.38
N PRO A 30 -0.04 -53.19 -71.61
CA PRO A 30 -0.42 -52.47 -72.84
C PRO A 30 -1.63 -51.53 -72.71
N SER A 31 -1.63 -50.60 -73.66
CA SER A 31 -2.59 -49.54 -73.98
C SER A 31 -4.04 -50.01 -74.23
N THR A 32 -5.02 -49.26 -73.69
CA THR A 32 -6.33 -49.02 -74.32
C THR A 32 -6.93 -47.65 -73.92
N ALA A 33 -7.09 -46.79 -74.93
CA ALA A 33 -8.14 -45.78 -75.17
C ALA A 33 -8.51 -44.70 -74.11
N PRO A 34 -8.79 -43.45 -74.55
CA PRO A 34 -9.18 -42.35 -73.66
C PRO A 34 -10.65 -42.46 -73.27
N SER A 35 -10.93 -42.80 -72.02
CA SER A 35 -12.26 -42.62 -71.44
C SER A 35 -12.35 -41.22 -70.87
N ALA A 36 -13.07 -40.34 -71.55
CA ALA A 36 -13.53 -39.09 -70.98
C ALA A 36 -14.55 -39.42 -69.88
N ASP A 37 -14.13 -39.29 -68.63
CA ASP A 37 -15.01 -39.30 -67.47
C ASP A 37 -14.93 -37.92 -66.81
N PRO A 38 -15.90 -37.01 -67.00
CA PRO A 38 -16.05 -35.88 -66.11
C PRO A 38 -16.78 -36.40 -64.87
N SER A 39 -16.12 -37.25 -64.08
CA SER A 39 -16.52 -37.46 -62.69
C SER A 39 -16.10 -36.21 -61.91
N SER A 40 -16.85 -35.13 -62.12
CA SER A 40 -16.87 -34.01 -61.18
C SER A 40 -17.60 -34.51 -59.94
N THR A 41 -16.91 -35.32 -59.15
CA THR A 41 -17.26 -35.48 -57.74
C THR A 41 -17.23 -34.06 -57.17
N PRO A 42 -18.35 -33.51 -56.65
CA PRO A 42 -18.34 -32.16 -56.10
C PRO A 42 -17.23 -32.10 -55.05
N GLU A 43 -16.25 -31.22 -55.26
CA GLU A 43 -15.16 -31.02 -54.32
C GLU A 43 -15.80 -30.75 -52.95
N ALA A 44 -15.46 -31.57 -51.96
CA ALA A 44 -16.08 -31.48 -50.64
C ALA A 44 -15.89 -30.05 -50.11
N PRO A 45 -16.95 -29.43 -49.56
CA PRO A 45 -16.91 -28.02 -49.27
C PRO A 45 -15.82 -27.72 -48.21
N LYS A 46 -14.94 -26.77 -48.54
CA LYS A 46 -13.73 -26.42 -47.78
C LYS A 46 -14.04 -26.22 -46.29
N SER A 47 -13.32 -26.94 -45.44
CA SER A 47 -13.34 -26.74 -43.98
C SER A 47 -11.92 -26.54 -43.48
N GLY A 48 -11.69 -25.49 -42.69
CA GLY A 48 -10.38 -25.19 -42.11
C GLY A 48 -9.96 -23.73 -42.23
N TRP A 49 -8.74 -23.47 -41.77
CA TRP A 49 -8.13 -22.15 -41.77
C TRP A 49 -7.59 -21.77 -43.15
N GLU A 50 -7.71 -20.49 -43.49
CA GLU A 50 -7.10 -19.87 -44.66
C GLU A 50 -6.48 -18.52 -44.27
N THR A 51 -5.32 -18.17 -44.83
CA THR A 51 -4.68 -16.86 -44.59
C THR A 51 -4.64 -16.08 -45.90
N LYS A 52 -5.14 -14.85 -45.90
CA LYS A 52 -5.11 -13.93 -47.05
C LYS A 52 -4.75 -12.54 -46.55
N ASP A 53 -3.83 -11.87 -47.24
CA ASP A 53 -3.42 -10.50 -46.95
C ASP A 53 -3.04 -10.25 -45.47
N GLY A 54 -2.46 -11.26 -44.82
CA GLY A 54 -2.07 -11.21 -43.40
C GLY A 54 -3.20 -11.49 -42.40
N HIS A 55 -4.43 -11.73 -42.87
CA HIS A 55 -5.59 -12.05 -42.04
C HIS A 55 -5.97 -13.52 -42.13
N ARG A 56 -6.39 -14.10 -41.00
CA ARG A 56 -6.84 -15.50 -40.92
C ARG A 56 -8.37 -15.57 -41.06
N TYR A 57 -8.86 -16.56 -41.78
CA TYR A 57 -10.27 -16.84 -42.03
C TYR A 57 -10.53 -18.31 -41.72
N TYR A 58 -11.74 -18.65 -41.26
CA TYR A 58 -12.12 -20.05 -41.04
C TYR A 58 -13.38 -20.39 -41.81
N TYR A 59 -13.34 -21.48 -42.56
CA TYR A 59 -14.47 -22.03 -43.28
C TYR A 59 -14.95 -23.31 -42.59
N GLU A 60 -16.27 -23.48 -42.45
CA GLU A 60 -16.87 -24.73 -42.02
C GLU A 60 -17.88 -25.18 -43.07
N LYS A 61 -17.62 -26.32 -43.72
CA LYS A 61 -18.43 -26.84 -44.83
C LYS A 61 -18.69 -25.78 -45.90
N GLY A 62 -17.65 -25.03 -46.26
CA GLY A 62 -17.68 -23.98 -47.28
C GLY A 62 -18.21 -22.63 -46.80
N GLU A 63 -18.77 -22.54 -45.58
CA GLU A 63 -19.29 -21.29 -45.02
C GLU A 63 -18.21 -20.54 -44.24
N LEU A 64 -18.02 -19.26 -44.55
CA LEU A 64 -17.11 -18.38 -43.83
C LEU A 64 -17.66 -18.02 -42.44
N LYS A 65 -16.88 -18.25 -41.39
CA LYS A 65 -17.26 -17.86 -40.03
C LYS A 65 -17.21 -16.35 -39.84
N LYS A 66 -18.22 -15.86 -39.11
CA LYS A 66 -18.39 -14.47 -38.67
C LYS A 66 -18.83 -14.49 -37.21
N ASP A 67 -18.54 -13.42 -36.49
CA ASP A 67 -18.75 -13.32 -35.05
C ASP A 67 -18.02 -14.43 -34.26
N TRP A 68 -18.59 -14.85 -33.13
CA TRP A 68 -18.00 -15.85 -32.26
C TRP A 68 -18.06 -17.24 -32.87
N ALA A 69 -16.93 -17.93 -32.89
CA ALA A 69 -16.87 -19.36 -33.20
C ALA A 69 -15.87 -20.08 -32.29
N LYS A 70 -16.24 -21.31 -31.90
CA LYS A 70 -15.37 -22.21 -31.15
C LYS A 70 -14.82 -23.27 -32.10
N ILE A 71 -13.51 -23.29 -32.28
CA ILE A 71 -12.80 -24.17 -33.21
C ILE A 71 -11.79 -24.95 -32.38
N ASP A 72 -11.93 -26.27 -32.38
CA ASP A 72 -11.06 -27.21 -31.64
C ASP A 72 -10.87 -26.84 -30.16
N GLY A 73 -11.94 -26.37 -29.51
CA GLY A 73 -11.92 -26.00 -28.09
C GLY A 73 -11.58 -24.53 -27.81
N THR A 74 -11.05 -23.81 -28.80
CA THR A 74 -10.60 -22.41 -28.66
C THR A 74 -11.62 -21.45 -29.24
N TRP A 75 -11.87 -20.34 -28.55
CA TRP A 75 -12.76 -19.28 -29.03
C TRP A 75 -12.03 -18.29 -29.92
N TYR A 76 -12.70 -17.85 -30.97
CA TYR A 76 -12.26 -16.83 -31.92
C TYR A 76 -13.40 -15.84 -32.16
N TYR A 77 -13.05 -14.61 -32.49
CA TYR A 77 -14.02 -13.61 -32.97
C TYR A 77 -13.65 -13.17 -34.39
N PHE A 78 -14.59 -13.30 -35.31
CA PHE A 78 -14.43 -12.95 -36.70
C PHE A 78 -15.21 -11.68 -37.03
N GLY A 79 -14.57 -10.73 -37.70
CA GLY A 79 -15.18 -9.50 -38.17
C GLY A 79 -16.31 -9.74 -39.19
N THR A 80 -16.97 -8.66 -39.61
CA THR A 80 -18.03 -8.73 -40.62
C THR A 80 -17.52 -9.18 -42.00
N ASP A 81 -16.23 -8.96 -42.26
CA ASP A 81 -15.46 -9.47 -43.40
C ASP A 81 -14.98 -10.92 -43.24
N GLY A 82 -15.17 -11.51 -42.05
CA GLY A 82 -14.76 -12.86 -41.68
C GLY A 82 -13.29 -12.98 -41.28
N ALA A 83 -12.55 -11.87 -41.13
CA ALA A 83 -11.18 -11.91 -40.64
C ALA A 83 -11.16 -12.17 -39.13
N ALA A 84 -10.28 -13.06 -38.68
CA ALA A 84 -10.04 -13.32 -37.26
C ALA A 84 -9.41 -12.08 -36.62
N THR A 85 -9.99 -11.69 -35.50
CA THR A 85 -9.61 -10.51 -34.75
C THR A 85 -8.38 -10.78 -33.88
N THR A 86 -7.44 -9.82 -33.79
CA THR A 86 -6.25 -9.90 -32.94
C THR A 86 -6.15 -8.69 -31.99
N GLY A 87 -5.38 -8.84 -30.91
CA GLY A 87 -5.17 -7.79 -29.90
C GLY A 87 -6.41 -7.54 -29.02
N THR A 88 -6.41 -6.41 -28.31
CA THR A 88 -7.51 -6.02 -27.42
C THR A 88 -8.64 -5.34 -28.18
N GLN A 89 -9.84 -5.90 -28.12
CA GLN A 89 -10.95 -5.55 -29.00
C GLN A 89 -12.27 -5.51 -28.24
N LYS A 90 -13.08 -4.50 -28.54
CA LYS A 90 -14.39 -4.34 -27.92
C LYS A 90 -15.44 -5.11 -28.71
N VAL A 91 -16.01 -6.14 -28.08
CA VAL A 91 -17.09 -6.93 -28.65
C VAL A 91 -18.35 -6.66 -27.86
N LYS A 92 -19.31 -5.96 -28.47
CA LYS A 92 -20.51 -5.42 -27.82
C LYS A 92 -20.13 -4.53 -26.61
N ASN A 93 -20.33 -5.03 -25.39
CA ASN A 93 -20.18 -4.26 -24.15
C ASN A 93 -18.91 -4.61 -23.36
N ALA A 94 -18.11 -5.58 -23.80
CA ALA A 94 -16.93 -6.02 -23.08
C ALA A 94 -15.69 -6.00 -23.99
N LEU A 95 -14.52 -5.84 -23.37
CA LEU A 95 -13.24 -6.02 -24.04
C LEU A 95 -12.83 -7.48 -23.97
N TYR A 96 -12.22 -7.98 -25.04
CA TYR A 96 -11.60 -9.29 -25.14
C TYR A 96 -10.20 -9.11 -25.70
N SER A 97 -9.31 -10.05 -25.44
CA SER A 97 -8.00 -10.06 -26.09
C SER A 97 -7.80 -11.35 -26.87
N PHE A 98 -7.20 -11.22 -28.04
CA PHE A 98 -6.89 -12.32 -28.93
C PHE A 98 -5.40 -12.29 -29.25
N ASP A 99 -4.76 -13.46 -29.30
CA ASP A 99 -3.35 -13.54 -29.69
C ASP A 99 -3.14 -13.24 -31.19
N ASP A 100 -1.90 -13.31 -31.67
CA ASP A 100 -1.55 -13.04 -33.07
C ASP A 100 -2.18 -14.04 -34.06
N GLN A 101 -2.66 -15.17 -33.56
CA GLN A 101 -3.41 -16.17 -34.31
C GLN A 101 -4.92 -15.97 -34.19
N GLY A 102 -5.38 -14.99 -33.42
CA GLY A 102 -6.78 -14.67 -33.18
C GLY A 102 -7.45 -15.56 -32.12
N ALA A 103 -6.70 -16.40 -31.42
CA ALA A 103 -7.23 -17.21 -30.34
C ALA A 103 -7.50 -16.34 -29.11
N MET A 104 -8.71 -16.45 -28.55
CA MET A 104 -9.14 -15.69 -27.39
C MET A 104 -8.32 -16.07 -26.15
N ARG A 105 -7.81 -15.05 -25.46
CA ARG A 105 -7.17 -15.17 -24.15
C ARG A 105 -8.24 -15.37 -23.07
N ALA A 106 -8.00 -16.28 -22.14
CA ALA A 106 -8.84 -16.53 -20.97
C ALA A 106 -7.99 -17.05 -19.81
N ASN A 107 -8.38 -16.73 -18.58
CA ASN A 107 -7.63 -17.06 -17.35
C ASN A 107 -6.14 -16.68 -17.40
N THR A 108 -5.83 -15.52 -17.98
CA THR A 108 -4.44 -15.11 -18.16
C THR A 108 -4.28 -13.61 -18.14
N TRP A 109 -3.09 -13.19 -17.72
CA TRP A 109 -2.61 -11.84 -17.96
C TRP A 109 -2.45 -11.58 -19.46
N VAL A 110 -2.74 -10.35 -19.85
CA VAL A 110 -2.60 -9.83 -21.21
C VAL A 110 -1.89 -8.49 -21.11
N GLU A 111 -0.85 -8.32 -21.92
CA GLU A 111 -0.18 -7.04 -22.11
C GLU A 111 -0.45 -6.54 -23.53
N ASP A 112 -0.94 -5.31 -23.65
CA ASP A 112 -1.16 -4.64 -24.93
C ASP A 112 -0.72 -3.18 -24.80
N LYS A 113 0.25 -2.77 -25.63
CA LYS A 113 0.83 -1.41 -25.64
C LYS A 113 1.20 -0.90 -24.24
N ASP A 114 2.02 -1.69 -23.53
CA ASP A 114 2.50 -1.42 -22.17
C ASP A 114 1.38 -1.30 -21.11
N THR A 115 0.18 -1.76 -21.41
CA THR A 115 -0.96 -1.78 -20.48
C THR A 115 -1.32 -3.22 -20.15
N TRP A 116 -1.44 -3.50 -18.86
CA TRP A 116 -1.81 -4.82 -18.36
C TRP A 116 -3.32 -4.95 -18.15
N TYR A 117 -3.83 -6.11 -18.53
CA TYR A 117 -5.22 -6.54 -18.41
C TYR A 117 -5.24 -7.97 -17.86
N TYR A 118 -6.40 -8.41 -17.36
CA TYR A 118 -6.62 -9.80 -17.00
C TYR A 118 -7.86 -10.34 -17.71
N ALA A 119 -7.68 -11.38 -18.50
CA ALA A 119 -8.77 -12.10 -19.14
C ALA A 119 -9.38 -13.10 -18.17
N ASN A 120 -10.67 -12.96 -17.90
CA ASN A 120 -11.46 -13.85 -17.06
C ASN A 120 -11.63 -15.25 -17.71
N PRO A 121 -12.21 -16.24 -16.99
CA PRO A 121 -12.47 -17.56 -17.56
C PRO A 121 -13.30 -17.58 -18.85
N ASP A 122 -14.24 -16.64 -18.99
CA ASP A 122 -15.09 -16.42 -20.15
C ASP A 122 -14.45 -15.51 -21.22
N GLY A 123 -13.23 -15.02 -20.94
CA GLY A 123 -12.39 -14.28 -21.88
C GLY A 123 -12.58 -12.78 -21.90
N ASP A 124 -13.63 -12.25 -21.25
CA ASP A 124 -13.78 -10.82 -21.10
C ASP A 124 -12.66 -10.27 -20.18
N LEU A 125 -12.23 -9.05 -20.45
CA LEU A 125 -11.22 -8.39 -19.64
C LEU A 125 -11.88 -7.83 -18.38
N ALA A 126 -11.26 -8.08 -17.23
CA ALA A 126 -11.72 -7.59 -15.94
C ALA A 126 -11.86 -6.05 -15.97
N ALA A 127 -13.05 -5.55 -15.63
CA ALA A 127 -13.36 -4.11 -15.65
C ALA A 127 -14.07 -3.68 -14.37
N ASN A 128 -13.66 -2.54 -13.82
CA ASN A 128 -14.22 -1.94 -12.60
C ASN A 128 -14.32 -2.95 -11.43
N THR A 129 -13.25 -3.72 -11.22
CA THR A 129 -13.30 -4.87 -10.32
C THR A 129 -11.93 -5.23 -9.75
N TRP A 130 -11.96 -5.93 -8.62
CA TRP A 130 -10.79 -6.57 -8.01
C TRP A 130 -10.65 -8.00 -8.52
N LYS A 131 -9.40 -8.46 -8.73
CA LYS A 131 -9.08 -9.86 -9.01
C LYS A 131 -7.96 -10.36 -8.13
N LEU A 132 -8.20 -11.54 -7.54
CA LEU A 132 -7.20 -12.30 -6.81
C LEU A 132 -6.51 -13.25 -7.79
N VAL A 133 -5.22 -13.03 -8.01
CA VAL A 133 -4.41 -13.84 -8.91
C VAL A 133 -3.15 -14.26 -8.15
N ASN A 134 -2.95 -15.57 -8.03
CA ASN A 134 -1.80 -16.17 -7.34
C ASN A 134 -1.55 -15.60 -5.92
N GLY A 135 -2.63 -15.34 -5.17
CA GLY A 135 -2.56 -14.85 -3.80
C GLY A 135 -2.41 -13.34 -3.65
N SER A 136 -2.36 -12.57 -4.74
CA SER A 136 -2.31 -11.10 -4.71
C SER A 136 -3.54 -10.48 -5.35
N TRP A 137 -4.01 -9.37 -4.78
CA TRP A 137 -5.12 -8.60 -5.32
C TRP A 137 -4.65 -7.56 -6.33
N TYR A 138 -5.41 -7.38 -7.40
CA TYR A 138 -5.20 -6.39 -8.45
C TYR A 138 -6.54 -5.69 -8.72
N HIS A 139 -6.50 -4.41 -9.05
CA HIS A 139 -7.70 -3.67 -9.43
C HIS A 139 -7.63 -3.23 -10.89
N PHE A 140 -8.77 -3.33 -11.58
CA PHE A 140 -8.93 -2.91 -12.96
C PHE A 140 -9.98 -1.82 -13.05
N ASN A 141 -9.67 -0.74 -13.77
CA ASN A 141 -10.58 0.38 -13.94
C ASN A 141 -11.70 0.09 -14.95
N ALA A 142 -12.55 1.08 -15.22
CA ALA A 142 -13.68 0.95 -16.15
C ALA A 142 -13.26 0.62 -17.60
N ASP A 143 -12.02 0.94 -17.99
CA ASP A 143 -11.44 0.64 -19.30
C ASP A 143 -10.68 -0.71 -19.30
N SER A 144 -10.89 -1.53 -18.26
CA SER A 144 -10.23 -2.82 -18.03
C SER A 144 -8.72 -2.77 -17.79
N LYS A 145 -8.16 -1.56 -17.63
CA LYS A 145 -6.72 -1.40 -17.41
C LYS A 145 -6.39 -1.67 -15.96
N MET A 146 -5.34 -2.44 -15.72
CA MET A 146 -4.79 -2.63 -14.38
C MET A 146 -4.31 -1.29 -13.82
N GLU A 147 -4.75 -0.95 -12.62
CA GLU A 147 -4.31 0.25 -11.94
C GLU A 147 -3.03 -0.01 -11.13
N THR A 148 -2.26 1.05 -10.89
CA THR A 148 -1.02 1.04 -10.09
C THR A 148 -0.94 2.31 -9.24
N GLY A 149 -0.07 2.32 -8.24
CA GLY A 149 0.12 3.43 -7.30
C GLY A 149 -1.02 3.57 -6.30
N LEU A 150 -1.22 4.79 -5.80
CA LEU A 150 -2.34 5.12 -4.91
C LEU A 150 -3.65 5.25 -5.70
N VAL A 151 -4.58 4.35 -5.43
CA VAL A 151 -5.90 4.31 -6.07
C VAL A 151 -7.00 4.52 -5.03
N THR A 152 -8.17 5.01 -5.47
CA THR A 152 -9.36 5.14 -4.61
C THR A 152 -10.50 4.35 -5.22
N VAL A 153 -10.93 3.30 -4.53
CA VAL A 153 -12.02 2.42 -4.96
C VAL A 153 -13.15 2.53 -3.95
N ASN A 154 -14.33 3.00 -4.39
CA ASN A 154 -15.50 3.22 -3.55
C ASN A 154 -15.21 4.04 -2.27
N GLY A 155 -14.39 5.08 -2.41
CA GLY A 155 -14.00 5.97 -1.30
C GLY A 155 -12.90 5.43 -0.37
N THR A 156 -12.44 4.20 -0.58
CA THR A 156 -11.32 3.61 0.18
C THR A 156 -10.04 3.70 -0.63
N ARG A 157 -8.94 4.15 -0.01
CA ARG A 157 -7.63 4.26 -0.66
C ARG A 157 -6.86 2.95 -0.51
N TYR A 158 -6.19 2.54 -1.58
CA TYR A 158 -5.31 1.37 -1.63
C TYR A 158 -4.00 1.74 -2.32
N TYR A 159 -2.95 0.98 -2.06
CA TYR A 159 -1.69 1.09 -2.80
C TYR A 159 -1.47 -0.18 -3.63
N LEU A 160 -1.37 -0.03 -4.93
CA LEU A 160 -1.03 -1.07 -5.88
C LEU A 160 0.43 -0.87 -6.32
N ASP A 161 1.26 -1.89 -6.19
CA ASP A 161 2.67 -1.80 -6.48
C ASP A 161 2.94 -1.31 -7.92
N PRO A 162 3.69 -0.22 -8.14
CA PRO A 162 3.90 0.33 -9.48
C PRO A 162 4.59 -0.61 -10.47
N ALA A 163 5.37 -1.58 -9.99
CA ALA A 163 6.08 -2.52 -10.85
C ALA A 163 5.23 -3.72 -11.25
N THR A 164 4.31 -4.16 -10.38
CA THR A 164 3.59 -5.43 -10.51
C THR A 164 2.07 -5.30 -10.54
N GLY A 165 1.51 -4.20 -10.01
CA GLY A 165 0.07 -4.00 -9.79
C GLY A 165 -0.50 -4.68 -8.56
N ALA A 166 0.32 -5.48 -7.84
CA ALA A 166 -0.14 -6.19 -6.66
C ALA A 166 -0.47 -5.23 -5.52
N MET A 167 -1.64 -5.39 -4.93
CA MET A 167 -2.07 -4.61 -3.76
C MET A 167 -1.12 -4.87 -2.59
N ALA A 168 -0.71 -3.79 -1.93
CA ALA A 168 -0.07 -3.91 -0.64
C ALA A 168 -1.11 -4.22 0.44
N ASP A 169 -0.82 -5.21 1.26
CA ASP A 169 -1.57 -5.54 2.48
C ASP A 169 -0.59 -5.74 3.64
N GLY A 170 -0.96 -5.24 4.82
CA GLY A 170 -0.20 -5.41 6.06
C GLY A 170 1.24 -4.90 6.05
N ARG A 171 1.56 -3.88 5.24
CA ARG A 171 2.94 -3.39 5.08
C ARG A 171 3.03 -1.88 4.85
N TRP A 172 4.20 -1.34 5.19
CA TRP A 172 4.60 0.00 4.80
C TRP A 172 4.79 0.09 3.28
N VAL A 173 4.33 1.18 2.70
CA VAL A 173 4.55 1.53 1.30
C VAL A 173 4.96 2.98 1.19
N LYS A 174 5.72 3.30 0.15
CA LYS A 174 6.19 4.65 -0.11
C LYS A 174 5.74 5.08 -1.49
N ASP A 175 5.11 6.25 -1.55
CA ASP A 175 4.75 6.92 -2.79
C ASP A 175 5.51 8.25 -2.82
N ASP A 176 6.39 8.41 -3.81
CA ASP A 176 7.40 9.46 -3.87
C ASP A 176 8.23 9.59 -2.58
N SER A 177 7.93 10.61 -1.77
CA SER A 177 8.61 10.92 -0.50
C SER A 177 7.74 10.61 0.73
N THR A 178 6.49 10.20 0.52
CA THR A 178 5.49 10.05 1.58
C THR A 178 5.29 8.58 1.92
N TRP A 179 5.30 8.29 3.22
CA TRP A 179 5.02 6.95 3.73
C TRP A 179 3.52 6.77 3.99
N TYR A 180 3.05 5.57 3.70
CA TYR A 180 1.70 5.09 3.99
C TYR A 180 1.81 3.71 4.63
N TYR A 181 0.78 3.30 5.36
CA TYR A 181 0.66 1.93 5.84
C TYR A 181 -0.60 1.29 5.25
N ALA A 182 -0.42 0.22 4.49
CA ALA A 182 -1.54 -0.60 4.04
C ALA A 182 -1.92 -1.56 5.18
N ASN A 183 -3.17 -1.48 5.63
CA ASN A 183 -3.70 -2.42 6.61
C ASN A 183 -3.77 -3.85 6.03
N PRO A 184 -3.99 -4.89 6.85
CA PRO A 184 -4.10 -6.27 6.36
C PRO A 184 -5.21 -6.50 5.32
N ASP A 185 -6.21 -5.62 5.25
CA ASP A 185 -7.27 -5.62 4.23
C ASP A 185 -6.91 -4.78 2.98
N GLY A 186 -5.71 -4.20 2.94
CA GLY A 186 -5.20 -3.33 1.88
C GLY A 186 -5.59 -1.86 2.02
N ALA A 187 -6.56 -1.52 2.88
CA ALA A 187 -6.97 -0.14 3.05
C ALA A 187 -5.83 0.69 3.66
N ILE A 188 -5.56 1.88 3.10
CA ILE A 188 -4.55 2.78 3.63
C ILE A 188 -5.01 3.33 4.99
N ALA A 189 -4.15 3.19 6.01
CA ALA A 189 -4.41 3.65 7.36
C ALA A 189 -4.59 5.17 7.44
N THR A 190 -5.47 5.62 8.32
CA THR A 190 -5.67 7.03 8.67
C THR A 190 -5.73 7.18 10.19
N GLY A 191 -5.39 8.36 10.70
CA GLY A 191 -5.33 8.63 12.14
C GLY A 191 -4.21 7.84 12.83
N TRP A 192 -4.41 7.52 14.11
CA TRP A 192 -3.44 6.75 14.90
C TRP A 192 -3.49 5.26 14.58
N LYS A 193 -2.33 4.67 14.28
CA LYS A 193 -2.18 3.24 14.04
C LYS A 193 -0.92 2.72 14.71
N GLN A 194 -1.06 1.64 15.47
CA GLN A 194 0.08 0.90 16.00
C GLN A 194 0.60 -0.08 14.95
N VAL A 195 1.90 -0.03 14.67
CA VAL A 195 2.62 -0.94 13.76
C VAL A 195 3.88 -1.41 14.50
N ASP A 196 4.05 -2.73 14.62
CA ASP A 196 5.21 -3.35 15.28
C ASP A 196 5.53 -2.78 16.66
N GLY A 197 4.49 -2.47 17.43
CA GLY A 197 4.59 -1.94 18.80
C GLY A 197 4.73 -0.42 18.90
N ALA A 198 5.04 0.29 17.82
CA ALA A 198 5.12 1.75 17.79
C ALA A 198 3.84 2.38 17.22
N TRP A 199 3.45 3.55 17.74
CA TRP A 199 2.31 4.31 17.23
C TRP A 199 2.77 5.31 16.17
N TYR A 200 2.00 5.39 15.07
CA TYR A 200 2.19 6.34 13.99
C TYR A 200 0.89 7.09 13.76
N HIS A 201 0.99 8.33 13.28
CA HIS A 201 -0.17 9.12 12.90
C HIS A 201 -0.20 9.33 11.38
N PHE A 202 -1.37 9.18 10.79
CA PHE A 202 -1.62 9.38 9.37
C PHE A 202 -2.71 10.43 9.17
N ASP A 203 -2.58 11.30 8.17
CA ASP A 203 -3.60 12.29 7.85
C ASP A 203 -4.87 11.64 7.24
N SER A 204 -5.86 12.45 6.87
CA SER A 204 -7.11 11.96 6.27
C SER A 204 -6.94 11.32 4.87
N LYS A 205 -5.80 11.54 4.22
CA LYS A 205 -5.41 10.90 2.95
C LYS A 205 -4.46 9.71 3.18
N GLY A 206 -4.16 9.41 4.44
CA GLY A 206 -3.29 8.33 4.86
C GLY A 206 -1.80 8.63 4.77
N ALA A 207 -1.41 9.87 4.51
CA ALA A 207 0.00 10.25 4.54
C ALA A 207 0.52 10.22 5.98
N MET A 208 1.63 9.53 6.22
CA MET A 208 2.27 9.48 7.53
C MET A 208 2.71 10.89 7.92
N THR A 209 2.34 11.29 9.13
CA THR A 209 2.72 12.60 9.67
C THR A 209 4.23 12.62 9.93
N PRO A 210 4.96 13.59 9.37
CA PRO A 210 6.39 13.73 9.64
C PRO A 210 6.61 14.19 11.09
N LYS A 211 7.87 14.24 11.52
CA LYS A 211 8.25 14.71 12.86
C LYS A 211 7.52 15.99 13.25
N GLY A 212 6.98 16.01 14.46
CA GLY A 212 6.36 17.19 15.04
C GLY A 212 5.15 16.89 15.91
N TRP A 213 4.39 17.94 16.16
CA TRP A 213 3.24 17.93 17.04
C TRP A 213 1.99 17.38 16.37
N VAL A 214 1.27 16.51 17.08
CA VAL A 214 -0.03 15.98 16.67
C VAL A 214 -1.07 16.34 17.74
N ALA A 215 -2.08 17.11 17.36
CA ALA A 215 -3.25 17.37 18.21
C ALA A 215 -4.30 16.28 17.98
N SER A 216 -4.71 15.59 19.04
CA SER A 216 -5.71 14.53 18.94
C SER A 216 -6.46 14.32 20.25
N GLY A 217 -7.79 14.27 20.19
CA GLY A 217 -8.63 14.04 21.37
C GLY A 217 -8.46 15.06 22.50
N GLY A 218 -8.15 16.32 22.17
CA GLY A 218 -7.89 17.38 23.16
C GLY A 218 -6.51 17.28 23.85
N LYS A 219 -5.66 16.36 23.41
CA LYS A 219 -4.28 16.19 23.88
C LYS A 219 -3.29 16.50 22.77
N TRP A 220 -2.04 16.72 23.16
CA TRP A 220 -0.91 16.84 22.25
C TRP A 220 -0.01 15.62 22.38
N TYR A 221 0.56 15.21 21.26
CA TYR A 221 1.52 14.14 21.10
C TYR A 221 2.67 14.65 20.24
N TYR A 222 3.82 13.97 20.29
CA TYR A 222 4.96 14.27 19.45
C TYR A 222 5.39 13.01 18.70
N VAL A 223 5.54 13.10 17.38
CA VAL A 223 6.14 12.04 16.56
C VAL A 223 7.57 12.42 16.22
N GLU A 224 8.50 11.46 16.34
CA GLU A 224 9.94 11.63 16.10
C GLU A 224 10.27 11.51 14.59
N ASP A 225 11.54 11.65 14.19
CA ASP A 225 11.97 11.61 12.77
C ASP A 225 11.56 10.33 12.03
N SER A 226 11.42 9.21 12.75
CA SER A 226 10.94 7.94 12.20
C SER A 226 9.43 7.90 11.97
N GLY A 227 8.68 8.92 12.41
CA GLY A 227 7.22 8.95 12.47
C GLY A 227 6.64 8.26 13.70
N ALA A 228 7.47 7.59 14.50
CA ALA A 228 7.02 6.92 15.73
C ALA A 228 6.68 7.95 16.82
N MET A 229 5.59 7.72 17.53
CA MET A 229 5.16 8.53 18.67
C MET A 229 6.15 8.39 19.83
N ALA A 230 6.62 9.50 20.37
CA ALA A 230 7.39 9.53 21.59
C ALA A 230 6.49 9.20 22.79
N ALA A 231 7.01 8.37 23.72
CA ALA A 231 6.33 8.04 24.97
C ALA A 231 7.35 7.83 26.09
N SER A 232 6.93 8.15 27.33
CA SER A 232 7.72 8.00 28.56
C SER A 232 9.12 8.64 28.50
N LYS A 233 9.22 9.86 27.97
CA LYS A 233 10.51 10.55 27.82
C LYS A 233 10.38 12.06 27.88
N TRP A 234 11.51 12.71 28.16
CA TRP A 234 11.71 14.13 27.93
C TRP A 234 11.98 14.41 26.46
N LEU A 235 11.46 15.53 25.95
CA LEU A 235 11.65 16.04 24.61
C LEU A 235 12.22 17.45 24.69
N ASP A 236 13.29 17.71 23.94
CA ASP A 236 13.76 19.06 23.66
C ASP A 236 13.27 19.46 22.26
N VAL A 237 12.36 20.44 22.21
CA VAL A 237 11.81 20.98 20.97
C VAL A 237 12.10 22.47 20.96
N ASP A 238 13.04 22.88 20.11
CA ASP A 238 13.47 24.28 19.94
C ASP A 238 13.91 24.97 21.24
N GLY A 239 14.59 24.23 22.15
CA GLY A 239 15.08 24.74 23.43
C GLY A 239 14.04 24.73 24.55
N HIS A 240 12.84 24.20 24.28
CA HIS A 240 11.79 23.99 25.28
C HIS A 240 11.66 22.51 25.62
N TRP A 241 11.66 22.22 26.92
CA TRP A 241 11.54 20.87 27.43
C TRP A 241 10.08 20.48 27.65
N TYR A 242 9.70 19.30 27.20
CA TYR A 242 8.38 18.70 27.40
C TYR A 242 8.54 17.29 27.95
N TYR A 243 7.58 16.80 28.72
CA TYR A 243 7.54 15.40 29.11
C TYR A 243 6.34 14.72 28.47
N VAL A 244 6.55 13.63 27.76
CA VAL A 244 5.46 12.79 27.23
C VAL A 244 5.26 11.56 28.12
N GLY A 245 4.00 11.31 28.49
CA GLY A 245 3.59 10.17 29.31
C GLY A 245 3.71 8.83 28.59
N SER A 246 3.34 7.75 29.27
CA SER A 246 3.35 6.40 28.70
C SER A 246 2.29 6.20 27.60
N ASP A 247 1.24 7.02 27.61
CA ASP A 247 0.25 7.10 26.52
C ASP A 247 0.70 8.03 25.38
N GLY A 248 1.92 8.58 25.45
CA GLY A 248 2.49 9.54 24.50
C GLY A 248 1.96 10.98 24.64
N SER A 249 0.99 11.22 25.53
CA SER A 249 0.43 12.55 25.69
C SER A 249 1.39 13.48 26.44
N VAL A 250 1.44 14.74 26.00
CA VAL A 250 2.23 15.78 26.65
C VAL A 250 1.68 16.06 28.05
N ALA A 251 2.54 15.98 29.06
CA ALA A 251 2.20 16.28 30.43
C ALA A 251 2.02 17.79 30.64
N THR A 252 1.07 18.15 31.49
CA THR A 252 0.82 19.51 31.97
C THR A 252 0.66 19.49 33.48
N GLY A 253 0.90 20.64 34.13
CA GLY A 253 0.89 20.78 35.58
C GLY A 253 2.06 20.06 36.26
N TRP A 254 1.85 19.65 37.51
CA TRP A 254 2.85 18.94 38.30
C TRP A 254 3.03 17.50 37.80
N LYS A 255 4.28 17.14 37.48
CA LYS A 255 4.66 15.78 37.08
C LYS A 255 5.87 15.31 37.85
N GLN A 256 5.79 14.13 38.45
CA GLN A 256 6.95 13.45 39.00
C GLN A 256 7.61 12.56 37.94
N VAL A 257 8.92 12.72 37.77
CA VAL A 257 9.77 11.92 36.88
C VAL A 257 11.04 11.56 37.64
N ASP A 258 11.37 10.27 37.71
CA ASP A 258 12.57 9.75 38.39
C ASP A 258 12.76 10.29 39.83
N GLY A 259 11.66 10.45 40.57
CA GLY A 259 11.65 10.93 41.95
C GLY A 259 11.65 12.46 42.11
N ALA A 260 11.94 13.23 41.06
CA ALA A 260 11.89 14.70 41.09
C ALA A 260 10.55 15.23 40.56
N TRP A 261 10.06 16.32 41.14
CA TRP A 261 8.87 17.03 40.67
C TRP A 261 9.24 18.10 39.66
N TYR A 262 8.42 18.24 38.63
CA TYR A 262 8.54 19.26 37.59
C TYR A 262 7.19 19.94 37.41
N TYR A 263 7.21 21.19 36.98
CA TYR A 263 6.00 21.91 36.60
C TYR A 263 6.01 22.17 35.10
N LEU A 264 5.02 21.64 34.39
CA LEU A 264 4.81 21.80 32.96
C LEU A 264 3.67 22.81 32.76
N GLN A 265 3.89 23.84 31.96
CA GLN A 265 2.87 24.86 31.67
C GLN A 265 1.65 24.26 30.94
N PRO A 266 0.53 24.98 30.80
CA PRO A 266 -0.63 24.50 30.04
C PRO A 266 -0.32 24.14 28.58
N ASN A 267 0.72 24.75 27.98
CA ASN A 267 1.22 24.40 26.65
C ASN A 267 2.24 23.24 26.66
N GLY A 268 2.50 22.63 27.82
CA GLY A 268 3.41 21.51 28.05
C GLY A 268 4.87 21.90 28.35
N ALA A 269 5.26 23.16 28.17
CA ALA A 269 6.66 23.57 28.34
C ALA A 269 7.07 23.58 29.83
N MET A 270 8.16 22.90 30.14
CA MET A 270 8.74 22.82 31.48
C MET A 270 9.15 24.20 32.00
N THR A 271 8.76 24.52 33.22
CA THR A 271 9.12 25.77 33.88
C THR A 271 10.41 25.65 34.67
N THR A 272 11.18 26.75 34.69
CA THR A 272 12.28 26.97 35.62
C THR A 272 12.01 28.28 36.37
N GLY A 273 12.61 28.44 37.56
CA GLY A 273 12.39 29.60 38.43
C GLY A 273 11.11 29.50 39.27
N TRP A 274 10.56 30.66 39.66
CA TRP A 274 9.40 30.74 40.54
C TRP A 274 8.09 30.38 39.83
N VAL A 275 7.26 29.55 40.46
CA VAL A 275 5.90 29.18 40.03
C VAL A 275 4.91 29.45 41.14
N MET A 276 3.82 30.14 40.82
CA MET A 276 2.66 30.27 41.70
C MET A 276 1.59 29.27 41.26
N ASP A 277 1.25 28.34 42.14
CA ASP A 277 0.19 27.36 41.89
C ASP A 277 -0.65 27.14 43.16
N GLY A 278 -1.97 27.14 43.03
CA GLY A 278 -2.89 26.99 44.18
C GLY A 278 -2.67 28.01 45.32
N GLY A 279 -2.20 29.22 45.00
CA GLY A 279 -1.91 30.28 45.98
C GLY A 279 -0.61 30.07 46.78
N LYS A 280 0.24 29.13 46.36
CA LYS A 280 1.56 28.86 46.96
C LYS A 280 2.66 29.07 45.93
N TRP A 281 3.79 29.58 46.39
CA TRP A 281 5.00 29.69 45.57
C TRP A 281 5.85 28.44 45.68
N TYR A 282 6.44 28.04 44.57
CA TYR A 282 7.40 26.95 44.42
C TYR A 282 8.59 27.46 43.60
N TYR A 283 9.75 26.85 43.75
CA TYR A 283 10.92 27.18 42.94
C TYR A 283 11.39 25.94 42.17
N LEU A 284 11.52 26.06 40.85
CA LEU A 284 12.03 25.04 39.95
C LEU A 284 13.47 25.39 39.60
N ASN A 285 14.40 24.46 39.79
CA ASN A 285 15.82 24.65 39.47
C ASN A 285 16.02 24.82 37.95
N ALA A 286 17.25 25.16 37.54
CA ALA A 286 17.59 25.32 36.12
C ALA A 286 17.35 24.06 35.28
N ASN A 287 17.44 22.87 35.91
CA ASN A 287 17.09 21.59 35.28
C ASN A 287 15.59 21.24 35.39
N GLY A 288 14.74 22.17 35.86
CA GLY A 288 13.31 22.01 36.04
C GLY A 288 12.86 21.31 37.32
N SER A 289 13.76 20.67 38.06
CA SER A 289 13.40 19.96 39.30
C SER A 289 12.95 20.92 40.40
N MET A 290 11.87 20.59 41.11
CA MET A 290 11.34 21.35 42.23
C MET A 290 12.34 21.36 43.39
N ALA A 291 12.70 22.55 43.86
CA ALA A 291 13.55 22.74 45.02
C ALA A 291 12.79 22.48 46.33
N THR A 292 13.51 21.91 47.28
CA THR A 292 13.12 21.79 48.69
C THR A 292 14.28 22.26 49.57
N GLY A 293 13.99 22.61 50.82
CA GLY A 293 14.97 23.12 51.77
C GLY A 293 15.40 24.57 51.47
N TRP A 294 16.59 24.93 51.95
CA TRP A 294 17.17 26.25 51.77
C TRP A 294 17.58 26.49 50.31
N LYS A 295 17.15 27.62 49.75
CA LYS A 295 17.49 28.04 48.39
C LYS A 295 17.89 29.51 48.36
N GLN A 296 19.02 29.80 47.74
CA GLN A 296 19.40 31.17 47.44
C GLN A 296 18.98 31.54 46.02
N VAL A 297 18.29 32.68 45.87
CA VAL A 297 17.87 33.28 44.59
C VAL A 297 18.14 34.77 44.67
N ASP A 298 18.88 35.32 43.70
CA ASP A 298 19.22 36.74 43.62
C ASP A 298 19.73 37.33 44.95
N ALA A 299 20.68 36.62 45.58
CA ALA A 299 21.29 36.91 46.88
C ALA A 299 20.38 36.82 48.12
N ALA A 300 19.06 36.63 47.97
CA ALA A 300 18.14 36.38 49.07
C ALA A 300 18.00 34.88 49.36
N TRP A 301 17.83 34.53 50.64
CA TRP A 301 17.57 33.16 51.08
C TRP A 301 16.08 32.90 51.23
N TYR A 302 15.64 31.75 50.77
CA TYR A 302 14.28 31.25 50.86
C TYR A 302 14.31 29.85 51.48
N TYR A 303 13.20 29.44 52.09
CA TYR A 303 13.01 28.07 52.51
C TYR A 303 11.79 27.47 51.82
N LEU A 304 12.00 26.38 51.10
CA LEU A 304 10.96 25.61 50.42
C LEU A 304 10.67 24.38 51.29
N GLN A 305 9.42 24.21 51.70
CA GLN A 305 9.03 23.06 52.53
C GLN A 305 9.27 21.73 51.80
N PRO A 306 9.21 20.57 52.48
CA PRO A 306 9.36 19.26 51.82
C PRO A 306 8.38 19.01 50.67
N ASN A 307 7.20 19.64 50.70
CA ASN A 307 6.22 19.63 49.60
C ASN A 307 6.47 20.72 48.54
N GLY A 308 7.61 21.43 48.61
CA GLY A 308 8.03 22.49 47.71
C GLY A 308 7.47 23.88 48.01
N ALA A 309 6.47 24.01 48.88
CA ALA A 309 5.83 25.29 49.13
C ALA A 309 6.75 26.26 49.88
N MET A 310 6.92 27.46 49.34
CA MET A 310 7.72 28.53 49.93
C MET A 310 7.15 28.96 51.28
N THR A 311 8.03 29.08 52.28
CA THR A 311 7.68 29.54 53.62
C THR A 311 7.59 31.07 53.68
N THR A 312 6.60 31.57 54.43
CA THR A 312 6.46 32.98 54.80
C THR A 312 6.20 33.08 56.32
N GLY A 313 6.50 34.24 56.91
CA GLY A 313 6.33 34.47 58.35
C GLY A 313 7.36 33.76 59.22
N TRP A 314 7.02 33.55 60.49
CA TRP A 314 7.88 32.84 61.45
C TRP A 314 7.89 31.33 61.17
N ALA A 315 9.08 30.73 61.09
CA ALA A 315 9.26 29.29 60.95
C ALA A 315 10.43 28.77 61.81
N THR A 316 10.33 27.52 62.23
CA THR A 316 11.43 26.81 62.91
C THR A 316 12.00 25.76 61.96
N ILE A 317 13.28 25.87 61.62
CA ILE A 317 13.98 25.03 60.64
C ILE A 317 15.27 24.55 61.31
N ASP A 318 15.47 23.23 61.39
CA ASP A 318 16.64 22.59 62.01
C ASP A 318 16.95 23.13 63.43
N GLY A 319 15.91 23.44 64.21
CA GLY A 319 16.03 23.98 65.57
C GLY A 319 16.28 25.50 65.65
N GLY A 320 16.52 26.18 64.53
CA GLY A 320 16.64 27.63 64.44
C GLY A 320 15.30 28.30 64.12
N ARG A 321 15.05 29.48 64.71
CA ARG A 321 13.84 30.28 64.44
C ARG A 321 14.16 31.41 63.47
N PHE A 322 13.48 31.43 62.33
CA PHE A 322 13.68 32.37 61.23
C PHE A 322 12.39 33.11 60.91
N TYR A 323 12.51 34.32 60.36
CA TYR A 323 11.37 35.07 59.84
C TYR A 323 11.56 35.37 58.36
N PHE A 324 10.56 35.03 57.55
CA PHE A 324 10.52 35.26 56.12
C PHE A 324 9.48 36.34 55.80
N HIS A 325 9.83 37.30 54.96
CA HIS A 325 8.89 38.31 54.47
C HIS A 325 7.72 37.64 53.69
N ASN A 326 6.65 38.39 53.37
CA ASN A 326 5.56 37.87 52.53
C ASN A 326 6.04 37.47 51.11
N SER A 327 7.19 37.99 50.66
CA SER A 327 7.85 37.58 49.43
C SER A 327 8.63 36.27 49.57
N GLY A 328 8.73 35.70 50.78
CA GLY A 328 9.49 34.50 51.12
C GLY A 328 10.97 34.72 51.40
N ALA A 329 11.48 35.95 51.24
CA ALA A 329 12.87 36.25 51.53
C ALA A 329 13.14 36.25 53.04
N LEU A 330 14.19 35.55 53.48
CA LEU A 330 14.68 35.52 54.85
C LEU A 330 15.12 36.91 55.29
N ILE A 331 14.65 37.35 56.45
CA ILE A 331 15.16 38.55 57.11
C ILE A 331 16.46 38.18 57.83
N ARG A 332 17.53 38.89 57.46
CA ARG A 332 18.82 38.87 58.16
C ARG A 332 18.78 39.78 59.38
#